data_AF-A0A9P7FS55-F1
#
_entry.id   AF-A0A9P7FS55-F1
#
_cell.length_a   1.000
_cell.length_b   1.000
_cell.length_c   1.000
_cell.angle_alpha   90.00
_cell.angle_beta   90.00
_cell.angle_gamma   90.00
#
_symmetry.space_group_name_H-M   'P 1'
#
loop_
_entity.id
_entity.type
_entity.pdbx_description
1 polymer ?
#
loop_
_entity_poly.entity_id
_entity_poly.type
_entity_poly.pdbx_seq_one_letter_code
_entity_poly.pdbx_strand_id
1 'polypeptide(L)'
;MDHHSVHTVQDDMESFVYVVLYIGLRYLEHNKPREALYIMSEIFDHEIFDSDGRCTGGENKKFMITLLGKLGRDFHLACQPLDQWLRIILKMLQEWIEYVAPLEPVVLKRSFVYLKAKIPATLKPRPPVESLSLYDHKEMANLFAAALDPSTVWPLDDAANDCLPGLLAAQRAWQVFE
;
A
#
# COMPACT_ATOMS: atom_id res chain seq x y z
N MET A 1 4.02 21.33 14.04
CA MET A 1 3.57 19.92 13.96
C MET A 1 2.94 19.59 15.29
N ASP A 2 1.67 19.18 15.28
CA ASP A 2 1.00 18.69 16.47
C ASP A 2 1.43 17.23 16.68
N HIS A 3 2.25 16.98 17.69
CA HIS A 3 2.72 15.63 18.07
C HIS A 3 1.63 14.83 18.83
N HIS A 4 0.37 15.26 18.79
CA HIS A 4 -0.75 14.64 19.50
C HIS A 4 -1.81 14.00 18.60
N SER A 5 -1.50 13.62 17.36
CA SER A 5 -2.38 12.68 16.65
C SER A 5 -2.39 11.37 17.41
N VAL A 6 -3.48 11.10 18.13
CA VAL A 6 -3.68 9.84 18.85
C VAL A 6 -3.57 8.71 17.85
N HIS A 7 -2.51 7.92 17.97
CA HIS A 7 -2.31 6.73 17.16
C HIS A 7 -3.52 5.81 17.32
N THR A 8 -4.14 5.44 16.21
CA THR A 8 -5.37 4.66 16.23
C THR A 8 -5.12 3.21 15.87
N VAL A 9 -6.02 2.31 16.28
CA VAL A 9 -6.01 0.90 15.82
C VAL A 9 -6.04 0.83 14.29
N GLN A 10 -6.67 1.79 13.63
CA GLN A 10 -6.69 1.88 12.18
C GLN A 10 -5.29 2.10 11.58
N ASP A 11 -4.45 2.92 12.22
CA ASP A 11 -3.07 3.16 11.79
C ASP A 11 -2.21 1.89 11.98
N ASP A 12 -2.46 1.12 13.05
CA ASP A 12 -1.84 -0.19 13.26
C ASP A 12 -2.24 -1.20 12.17
N MET A 13 -3.53 -1.27 11.83
CA MET A 13 -4.04 -2.17 10.80
C MET A 13 -3.51 -1.81 9.41
N GLU A 14 -3.44 -0.52 9.09
CA GLU A 14 -2.81 -0.03 7.85
C GLU A 14 -1.34 -0.45 7.79
N SER A 15 -0.59 -0.24 8.88
CA SER A 15 0.82 -0.63 8.98
C SER A 15 1.03 -2.13 8.82
N PHE A 16 0.15 -2.95 9.39
CA PHE A 16 0.19 -4.40 9.22
C PHE A 16 0.01 -4.81 7.75
N VAL A 17 -0.94 -4.20 7.03
CA VAL A 17 -1.11 -4.46 5.58
C VAL A 17 0.17 -4.11 4.82
N TYR A 18 0.83 -3.00 5.13
CA TYR A 18 2.09 -2.64 4.48
C TYR A 18 3.22 -3.62 4.76
N VAL A 19 3.32 -4.16 5.97
CA VAL A 19 4.30 -5.20 6.29
C VAL A 19 4.05 -6.45 5.46
N VAL A 20 2.79 -6.90 5.36
CA VAL A 20 2.45 -8.08 4.56
C VAL A 20 2.70 -7.83 3.06
N LEU A 21 2.37 -6.64 2.57
CA LEU A 21 2.65 -6.24 1.19
C LEU A 21 4.15 -6.23 0.91
N TYR A 22 4.96 -5.65 1.81
CA TYR A 22 6.42 -5.65 1.71
C TYR A 22 6.96 -7.07 1.58
N ILE A 23 6.52 -7.97 2.46
CA ILE A 23 6.95 -9.37 2.44
C ILE A 23 6.55 -10.03 1.11
N GLY A 24 5.31 -9.81 0.65
CA GLY A 24 4.81 -10.37 -0.60
C GLY A 24 5.57 -9.87 -1.84
N LEU A 25 5.96 -8.59 -1.87
CA LEU A 25 6.72 -8.02 -2.99
C LEU A 25 8.20 -8.41 -2.94
N ARG A 26 8.77 -8.56 -1.74
CA ARG A 26 10.22 -8.76 -1.58
C ARG A 26 10.61 -10.23 -1.64
N TYR A 27 9.81 -11.10 -1.04
CA TYR A 27 10.21 -12.47 -0.74
C TYR A 27 9.36 -13.55 -1.40
N LEU A 28 8.28 -13.19 -2.08
CA LEU A 28 7.45 -14.14 -2.80
C LEU A 28 7.56 -13.92 -4.31
N GLU A 29 7.63 -15.02 -5.06
CA GLU A 29 7.57 -14.94 -6.51
C GLU A 29 6.24 -14.29 -6.95
N HIS A 30 6.32 -13.41 -7.95
CA HIS A 30 5.16 -12.71 -8.48
C HIS A 30 5.38 -12.31 -9.95
N ASN A 31 4.30 -12.04 -10.67
CA ASN A 31 4.32 -11.76 -12.11
C ASN A 31 4.66 -10.31 -12.50
N LYS A 32 4.97 -9.42 -11.54
CA LYS A 32 5.21 -7.98 -11.77
C LYS A 32 6.49 -7.43 -11.10
N PRO A 33 7.68 -7.98 -11.40
CA PRO A 33 8.91 -7.59 -10.72
C PRO A 33 9.33 -6.13 -10.92
N ARG A 34 9.00 -5.51 -12.06
CA ARG A 34 9.36 -4.10 -12.32
C ARG A 34 8.50 -3.14 -11.51
N GLU A 35 7.20 -3.42 -11.47
CA GLU A 35 6.23 -2.67 -10.67
C GLU A 35 6.53 -2.84 -9.18
N ALA A 36 6.85 -4.07 -8.75
CA ALA A 36 7.29 -4.34 -7.38
C ALA A 36 8.52 -3.51 -6.99
N LEU A 37 9.57 -3.45 -7.83
CA LEU A 37 10.74 -2.58 -7.58
C LEU A 37 10.36 -1.11 -7.41
N TYR A 38 9.50 -0.59 -8.30
CA TYR A 38 9.05 0.80 -8.23
C TYR A 38 8.26 1.08 -6.93
N ILE A 39 7.42 0.13 -6.52
CA ILE A 39 6.64 0.23 -5.29
C ILE A 39 7.55 0.24 -4.07
N MET A 40 8.55 -0.65 -4.04
CA MET A 40 9.56 -0.71 -3.00
C MET A 40 10.28 0.63 -2.83
N SER A 41 10.77 1.20 -3.94
CA SER A 41 11.50 2.47 -3.89
C SER A 41 10.67 3.67 -3.45
N GLU A 42 9.39 3.71 -3.82
CA GLU A 42 8.55 4.91 -3.64
C GLU A 42 7.78 4.92 -2.31
N ILE A 43 7.53 3.73 -1.75
CA ILE A 43 6.70 3.60 -0.55
C ILE A 43 7.53 3.19 0.65
N PHE A 44 8.45 2.25 0.48
CA PHE A 44 9.19 1.67 1.59
C PHE A 44 10.58 2.32 1.77
N ASP A 45 11.24 2.71 0.68
CA ASP A 45 12.57 3.33 0.73
C ASP A 45 12.56 4.86 0.59
N HIS A 46 11.41 5.47 0.31
CA HIS A 46 11.34 6.90 0.07
C HIS A 46 11.34 7.69 1.39
N GLU A 47 12.47 8.31 1.67
CA GLU A 47 12.63 9.29 2.76
C GLU A 47 12.50 10.70 2.19
N ILE A 48 11.55 11.49 2.72
CA ILE A 48 11.44 12.91 2.40
C ILE A 48 12.01 13.69 3.57
N PHE A 49 13.08 14.45 3.33
CA PHE A 49 13.59 15.39 4.31
C PHE A 49 12.91 16.75 4.12
N ASP A 50 12.41 17.32 5.21
CA ASP A 50 11.95 18.70 5.20
C ASP A 50 13.13 19.69 5.12
N SER A 51 12.82 20.99 4.98
CA SER A 51 13.83 22.05 4.91
C SER A 51 14.72 22.14 6.15
N ASP A 52 14.27 21.54 7.26
CA ASP A 52 14.98 21.51 8.54
C ASP A 52 15.78 20.20 8.72
N GLY A 53 15.85 19.36 7.67
CA GLY A 53 16.58 18.10 7.66
C GLY A 53 15.88 16.98 8.44
N ARG A 54 14.58 17.12 8.75
CA ARG A 54 13.81 16.06 9.42
C ARG A 54 13.22 15.14 8.39
N CYS A 55 13.44 13.84 8.55
CA CYS A 55 12.75 12.83 7.76
C CYS A 55 11.26 12.83 8.14
N THR A 56 10.38 13.09 7.17
CA THR A 56 8.93 13.00 7.30
C THR A 56 8.43 11.79 6.53
N GLY A 57 7.85 10.82 7.23
CA GLY A 57 7.02 9.76 6.65
C GLY A 57 5.55 10.16 6.77
N GLY A 58 4.75 10.01 5.70
CA GLY A 58 3.29 10.19 5.79
C GLY A 58 2.56 10.72 4.56
N GLU A 59 3.24 11.33 3.57
CA GLU A 59 2.57 11.77 2.33
C GLU A 59 2.11 10.57 1.45
N ASN A 60 2.57 9.37 1.76
CA ASN A 60 2.37 8.16 0.95
C ASN A 60 0.98 7.52 1.06
N LYS A 61 0.07 8.02 1.92
CA LYS A 61 -1.34 7.54 1.93
C LYS A 61 -2.06 7.80 0.59
N LYS A 62 -1.71 8.88 -0.13
CA LYS A 62 -2.19 9.10 -1.52
C LYS A 62 -1.52 8.18 -2.53
N PHE A 63 -0.30 7.74 -2.24
CA PHE A 63 0.41 6.76 -3.06
C PHE A 63 -0.22 5.38 -2.97
N MET A 64 -0.93 5.03 -1.89
CA MET A 64 -1.72 3.80 -1.78
C MET A 64 -2.78 3.64 -2.90
N ILE A 65 -3.54 4.69 -3.21
CA ILE A 65 -4.50 4.66 -4.33
C ILE A 65 -3.76 4.46 -5.66
N THR A 66 -2.61 5.11 -5.82
CA THR A 66 -1.75 4.97 -6.99
C THR A 66 -1.14 3.57 -7.10
N LEU A 67 -0.79 2.97 -5.97
CA LEU A 67 -0.20 1.63 -5.81
C LEU A 67 -1.17 0.54 -6.26
N LEU A 68 -2.41 0.61 -5.81
CA LEU A 68 -3.47 -0.31 -6.27
C LEU A 68 -3.69 -0.20 -7.78
N GLY A 69 -3.61 1.02 -8.31
CA GLY A 69 -3.62 1.26 -9.74
C GLY A 69 -2.41 0.66 -10.47
N LYS A 70 -1.21 0.70 -9.86
CA LYS A 70 0.06 0.24 -10.45
C LYS A 70 0.26 -1.27 -10.41
N LEU A 71 -0.11 -1.93 -9.31
CA LEU A 71 -0.12 -3.40 -9.23
C LEU A 71 -1.10 -3.97 -10.26
N GLY A 72 -2.23 -3.28 -10.48
CA GLY A 72 -3.25 -3.70 -11.41
C GLY A 72 -4.01 -4.94 -10.91
N ARG A 73 -5.10 -5.27 -11.62
CA ARG A 73 -5.96 -6.41 -11.26
C ARG A 73 -5.32 -7.77 -11.55
N ASP A 74 -4.23 -7.78 -12.32
CA ASP A 74 -3.49 -8.96 -12.77
C ASP A 74 -2.23 -9.25 -11.94
N PHE A 75 -1.96 -8.51 -10.86
CA PHE A 75 -0.85 -8.83 -9.94
C PHE A 75 -1.12 -10.12 -9.15
N HIS A 76 -0.21 -11.09 -9.21
CA HIS A 76 -0.36 -12.35 -8.48
C HIS A 76 0.90 -12.75 -7.74
N LEU A 77 0.74 -13.15 -6.47
CA LEU A 77 1.75 -13.85 -5.69
C LEU A 77 1.70 -15.36 -5.96
N ALA A 78 2.85 -16.03 -5.92
CA ALA A 78 2.97 -17.49 -5.95
C ALA A 78 2.53 -18.17 -4.63
N CYS A 79 2.00 -17.39 -3.68
CA CYS A 79 1.34 -17.87 -2.48
C CYS A 79 -0.16 -17.55 -2.59
N GLN A 80 -0.96 -18.51 -3.06
CA GLN A 80 -2.40 -18.31 -3.28
C GLN A 80 -3.19 -17.79 -2.06
N PRO A 81 -2.95 -18.29 -0.83
CA PRO A 81 -3.66 -17.81 0.36
C PRO A 81 -3.39 -16.32 0.62
N LEU A 82 -2.13 -15.93 0.50
CA LEU A 82 -1.71 -14.55 0.71
C LEU A 82 -2.13 -13.66 -0.47
N ASP A 83 -2.10 -14.15 -1.71
CA ASP A 83 -2.57 -13.43 -2.90
C ASP A 83 -4.04 -13.02 -2.76
N GLN A 84 -4.88 -13.99 -2.37
CA GLN A 84 -6.31 -13.76 -2.18
C GLN A 84 -6.57 -12.79 -1.04
N TRP A 85 -5.93 -13.01 0.11
CA TRP A 85 -6.04 -12.12 1.27
C TRP A 85 -5.62 -10.69 0.92
N LEU A 86 -4.45 -10.54 0.29
CA LEU A 86 -3.87 -9.25 -0.04
C LEU A 86 -4.77 -8.47 -1.01
N ARG A 87 -5.34 -9.14 -2.02
CA ARG A 87 -6.28 -8.52 -2.98
C ARG A 87 -7.53 -7.96 -2.29
N ILE A 88 -8.09 -8.72 -1.35
CA ILE A 88 -9.29 -8.29 -0.63
C ILE A 88 -8.95 -7.12 0.31
N ILE A 89 -7.89 -7.26 1.10
CA ILE A 89 -7.57 -6.26 2.12
C ILE A 89 -7.12 -4.94 1.51
N LEU A 90 -6.39 -4.98 0.40
CA LEU A 90 -5.98 -3.80 -0.35
C LEU A 90 -7.20 -3.01 -0.87
N LYS A 91 -8.26 -3.70 -1.28
CA LYS A 91 -9.52 -3.07 -1.68
C LYS A 91 -10.23 -2.43 -0.47
N MET A 92 -10.29 -3.14 0.66
CA MET A 92 -10.90 -2.60 1.89
C MET A 92 -10.14 -1.35 2.38
N LEU A 93 -8.80 -1.37 2.28
CA LEU A 93 -7.94 -0.23 2.63
C LEU A 93 -8.13 0.94 1.66
N GLN A 94 -8.34 0.67 0.37
CA GLN A 94 -8.73 1.70 -0.60
C GLN A 94 -10.01 2.41 -0.19
N GLU A 95 -11.06 1.65 0.10
CA GLU A 95 -12.37 2.20 0.50
C GLU A 95 -12.24 3.05 1.76
N TRP A 96 -11.43 2.61 2.73
CA TRP A 96 -11.14 3.37 3.94
C TRP A 96 -10.37 4.67 3.63
N ILE A 97 -9.28 4.60 2.85
CA ILE A 97 -8.49 5.78 2.49
C ILE A 97 -9.34 6.80 1.73
N GLU A 98 -10.16 6.36 0.77
CA GLU A 98 -11.08 7.23 0.03
C GLU A 98 -12.13 7.85 0.95
N TYR A 99 -12.58 7.12 1.97
CA TYR A 99 -13.51 7.62 2.97
C TYR A 99 -12.90 8.71 3.86
N VAL A 100 -11.69 8.48 4.39
CA VAL A 100 -11.04 9.42 5.31
C VAL A 100 -10.35 10.58 4.59
N ALA A 101 -9.96 10.41 3.33
CA ALA A 101 -9.33 11.46 2.54
C ALA A 101 -10.20 12.72 2.53
N PRO A 102 -9.63 13.93 2.72
CA PRO A 102 -10.40 15.16 2.64
C PRO A 102 -11.13 15.23 1.28
N LEU A 103 -12.39 15.71 1.25
CA LEU A 103 -13.12 16.04 0.01
C LEU A 103 -12.51 17.26 -0.72
N GLU A 104 -11.23 17.55 -0.49
CA GLU A 104 -10.51 18.59 -1.18
C GLU A 104 -10.45 18.20 -2.67
N PRO A 105 -10.81 19.10 -3.60
CA PRO A 105 -10.55 18.87 -5.00
C PRO A 105 -9.05 18.62 -5.15
N VAL A 106 -8.69 17.42 -5.60
CA VAL A 106 -7.30 17.03 -5.83
C VAL A 106 -6.74 17.93 -6.95
N VAL A 107 -6.20 19.10 -6.58
CA VAL A 107 -5.37 19.89 -7.47
C VAL A 107 -4.01 19.19 -7.46
N LEU A 108 -3.83 18.22 -8.36
CA LEU A 108 -2.53 17.62 -8.66
C LEU A 108 -1.59 18.73 -9.16
N LYS A 109 -0.86 19.36 -8.23
CA LYS A 109 0.31 20.17 -8.56
C LYS A 109 1.52 19.25 -8.64
N ARG A 110 1.66 18.47 -9.71
CA ARG A 110 2.99 18.06 -10.19
C ARG A 110 3.03 18.15 -11.71
N SER A 111 4.06 18.86 -12.13
CA SER A 111 4.58 19.09 -13.47
C SER A 111 4.28 17.96 -14.46
N PHE A 112 3.91 18.36 -15.67
CA PHE A 112 3.70 17.57 -16.89
C PHE A 112 2.29 16.96 -17.11
N VAL A 113 1.57 17.66 -17.99
CA VAL A 113 0.33 17.30 -18.72
C VAL A 113 -0.98 17.51 -17.94
N TYR A 114 -1.62 18.64 -18.25
CA TYR A 114 -3.00 18.98 -17.87
C TYR A 114 -4.00 17.98 -18.50
N LEU A 115 -4.32 16.91 -17.80
CA LEU A 115 -5.58 16.21 -18.03
C LEU A 115 -6.67 16.92 -17.22
N LYS A 116 -7.41 17.81 -17.89
CA LYS A 116 -8.70 18.32 -17.39
C LYS A 116 -9.70 17.16 -17.34
N ALA A 117 -9.65 16.34 -16.31
CA ALA A 117 -10.75 15.46 -15.97
C ALA A 117 -11.92 16.36 -15.52
N LYS A 118 -12.99 16.41 -16.32
CA LYS A 118 -14.26 17.04 -15.92
C LYS A 118 -14.77 16.32 -14.68
N ILE A 119 -14.77 17.00 -13.54
CA ILE A 119 -15.40 16.53 -12.31
C ILE A 119 -16.92 16.53 -12.55
N PRO A 120 -17.64 15.40 -12.51
CA PRO A 120 -19.09 15.43 -12.41
C PRO A 120 -19.44 15.97 -11.03
N ALA A 121 -20.08 17.13 -11.00
CA ALA A 121 -20.59 17.78 -9.80
C ALA A 121 -21.80 16.99 -9.24
N THR A 122 -21.54 15.85 -8.61
CA THR A 122 -22.40 15.24 -7.61
C THR A 122 -21.50 14.53 -6.59
N LEU A 123 -21.20 15.20 -5.48
CA LEU A 123 -20.64 14.54 -4.30
C LEU A 123 -21.67 13.49 -3.86
N LYS A 124 -21.40 12.21 -4.17
CA LYS A 124 -22.21 11.14 -3.60
C LYS A 124 -22.12 11.26 -2.07
N PRO A 125 -23.24 11.13 -1.34
CA PRO A 125 -23.18 11.10 0.11
C PRO A 125 -22.19 10.02 0.55
N ARG A 126 -21.31 10.36 1.49
CA ARG A 126 -20.46 9.36 2.11
C ARG A 126 -21.34 8.30 2.76
N PRO A 127 -21.02 7.01 2.60
CA PRO A 127 -21.75 5.98 3.31
C PRO A 127 -21.52 6.12 4.82
N PRO A 128 -22.38 5.53 5.69
CA PRO A 128 -22.10 5.45 7.12
C PRO A 128 -20.75 4.77 7.39
N VAL A 129 -19.98 5.23 8.36
CA VAL A 129 -18.64 4.66 8.64
C VAL A 129 -18.74 3.17 9.01
N GLU A 130 -19.84 2.79 9.66
CA GLU A 130 -20.16 1.43 10.09
C GLU A 130 -20.42 0.47 8.92
N SER A 131 -20.61 1.00 7.71
CA SER A 131 -20.76 0.20 6.50
C SER A 131 -19.44 -0.11 5.80
N LEU A 132 -18.32 0.45 6.27
CA LEU A 132 -17.00 0.18 5.73
C LEU A 132 -16.44 -1.13 6.29
N SER A 133 -15.87 -1.94 5.42
CA SER A 133 -15.25 -3.24 5.76
C SER A 133 -14.10 -3.16 6.79
N LEU A 134 -13.45 -2.00 6.94
CA LEU A 134 -12.40 -1.78 7.94
C LEU A 134 -12.88 -1.13 9.23
N TYR A 135 -14.17 -0.83 9.40
CA TYR A 135 -14.66 -0.10 10.57
C TYR A 135 -14.35 -0.78 11.91
N ASP A 136 -14.54 -2.11 12.01
CA ASP A 136 -14.33 -2.86 13.24
C ASP A 136 -13.23 -3.94 13.15
N HIS A 137 -12.55 -3.99 12.00
CA HIS A 137 -11.47 -4.92 11.67
C HIS A 137 -11.82 -6.42 11.75
N LYS A 138 -13.07 -6.80 12.07
CA LYS A 138 -13.43 -8.22 12.21
C LYS A 138 -13.34 -8.95 10.89
N GLU A 139 -13.74 -8.29 9.80
CA GLU A 139 -13.65 -8.87 8.47
C GLU A 139 -12.19 -9.14 8.08
N MET A 140 -11.29 -8.18 8.33
CA MET A 140 -9.84 -8.35 8.12
C MET A 140 -9.28 -9.52 8.93
N ALA A 141 -9.64 -9.61 10.21
CA ALA A 141 -9.20 -10.69 11.09
C ALA A 141 -9.72 -12.06 10.62
N ASN A 142 -10.99 -12.14 10.22
CA ASN A 142 -11.59 -13.37 9.69
C ASN A 142 -10.92 -13.81 8.38
N LEU A 143 -10.66 -12.88 7.47
CA LEU A 143 -9.96 -13.15 6.22
C LEU A 143 -8.54 -13.65 6.48
N PHE A 144 -7.82 -13.06 7.43
CA PHE A 144 -6.47 -13.49 7.78
C PHE A 144 -6.47 -14.87 8.43
N ALA A 145 -7.41 -15.13 9.35
CA ALA A 145 -7.59 -16.45 9.94
C ALA A 145 -7.91 -17.52 8.88
N ALA A 146 -8.75 -17.20 7.90
CA ALA A 146 -9.05 -18.10 6.78
C ALA A 146 -7.81 -18.37 5.92
N ALA A 147 -6.97 -17.35 5.67
CA ALA A 147 -5.71 -17.54 4.95
C ALA A 147 -4.75 -18.48 5.70
N LEU A 148 -4.78 -18.47 7.04
CA LEU A 148 -3.97 -19.33 7.91
C LEU A 148 -4.59 -20.70 8.20
N ASP A 149 -5.77 -21.01 7.65
CA ASP A 149 -6.44 -22.28 7.92
C ASP A 149 -5.55 -23.48 7.54
N PRO A 150 -5.39 -24.51 8.38
CA PRO A 150 -4.52 -25.66 8.09
C PRO A 150 -4.90 -26.45 6.82
N SER A 151 -6.15 -26.33 6.35
CA SER A 151 -6.60 -26.92 5.08
C SER A 151 -6.09 -26.14 3.86
N THR A 152 -5.57 -24.94 4.06
CA THR A 152 -5.02 -24.09 3.02
C THR A 152 -3.61 -24.55 2.65
N VAL A 153 -3.35 -24.67 1.34
CA VAL A 153 -2.05 -25.08 0.83
C VAL A 153 -1.10 -23.88 0.80
N TRP A 154 -0.28 -23.76 1.85
CA TRP A 154 0.85 -22.84 1.86
C TRP A 154 2.06 -23.47 1.15
N PRO A 155 2.93 -22.67 0.51
CA PRO A 155 4.21 -23.15 0.03
C PRO A 155 4.99 -23.85 1.15
N LEU A 156 5.56 -25.02 0.84
CA LEU A 156 6.35 -25.80 1.80
C LEU A 156 7.76 -25.26 2.01
N ASP A 157 8.26 -24.51 1.02
CA ASP A 157 9.54 -23.81 1.09
C ASP A 157 9.26 -22.36 1.48
N ASP A 158 9.49 -22.04 2.75
CA ASP A 158 9.35 -20.70 3.32
C ASP A 158 10.69 -19.96 3.42
N ALA A 159 11.74 -20.50 2.78
CA ALA A 159 13.03 -19.84 2.75
C ALA A 159 12.87 -18.44 2.11
N ALA A 160 13.27 -17.42 2.87
CA ALA A 160 13.22 -16.05 2.40
C ALA A 160 14.20 -15.86 1.23
N ASN A 161 13.69 -15.93 0.01
CA ASN A 161 14.45 -15.66 -1.21
C ASN A 161 14.12 -14.24 -1.69
N ASP A 162 15.13 -13.37 -1.79
CA ASP A 162 14.93 -12.02 -2.29
C ASP A 162 14.61 -12.06 -3.80
N CYS A 163 13.35 -11.84 -4.15
CA CYS A 163 12.86 -11.83 -5.52
C CYS A 163 13.20 -10.53 -6.27
N LEU A 164 13.79 -9.54 -5.59
CA LEU A 164 14.07 -8.21 -6.13
C LEU A 164 15.56 -7.82 -5.96
N PRO A 165 16.51 -8.54 -6.56
CA PRO A 165 17.94 -8.32 -6.35
C PRO A 165 18.45 -6.93 -6.79
N GLY A 166 17.63 -6.13 -7.48
CA GLY A 166 18.00 -4.83 -8.04
C GLY A 166 18.02 -3.64 -7.07
N LEU A 167 17.38 -3.70 -5.89
CA LEU A 167 17.25 -2.54 -4.98
C LEU A 167 18.57 -2.14 -4.31
N LEU A 168 19.36 -3.12 -3.85
CA LEU A 168 20.68 -2.89 -3.26
C LEU A 168 21.72 -2.43 -4.30
N ALA A 169 21.58 -2.84 -5.56
CA ALA A 169 22.44 -2.39 -6.65
C ALA A 169 22.14 -0.94 -7.06
N ALA A 170 20.85 -0.56 -7.07
CA ALA A 170 20.43 0.81 -7.34
C ALA A 170 20.87 1.78 -6.23
N GLN A 171 20.62 1.47 -4.95
CA GLN A 171 21.04 2.34 -3.82
C GLN A 171 22.57 2.58 -3.80
N ARG A 172 23.38 1.57 -4.13
CA ARG A 172 24.85 1.73 -4.22
C ARG A 172 25.31 2.58 -5.40
N ALA A 173 24.56 2.63 -6.50
CA ALA A 173 24.92 3.45 -7.66
C ALA A 173 24.74 4.96 -7.40
N TRP A 174 23.84 5.34 -6.49
CA TRP A 174 23.62 6.74 -6.10
C TRP A 174 24.63 7.25 -5.06
N GLN A 175 25.14 6.38 -4.18
CA GLN A 175 26.18 6.74 -3.20
C GLN A 175 27.60 6.93 -3.78
N VAL A 176 27.80 6.62 -5.06
CA VAL A 176 29.11 6.80 -5.74
C VAL A 176 29.24 8.18 -6.39
N PHE A 177 28.17 9.00 -6.35
CA PHE A 177 28.14 10.35 -6.94
C PHE A 177 27.95 11.49 -5.92
N GLU A 178 28.09 11.22 -4.62
CA GLU A 178 28.17 12.24 -3.56
C GLU A 178 29.58 12.36 -2.97
#